data_AF-A0A6P0S2T1-F1
#
_entry.id   AF-A0A6P0S2T1-F1
#
_cell.length_a   1.000
_cell.length_b   1.000
_cell.length_c   1.000
_cell.angle_alpha   90.00
_cell.angle_beta   90.00
_cell.angle_gamma   90.00
#
_symmetry.space_group_name_H-M   'P 1'
#
loop_
_entity.id
_entity.type
_entity.pdbx_description
1 polymer ?
#
loop_
_entity_poly.entity_id
_entity_poly.type
_entity_poly.pdbx_seq_one_letter_code
_entity_poly.pdbx_strand_id
1 'polypeptide(L)'
;MTLPWSSSTYKQISVDRQSLLCHMPDSLQKSLVRAWEHHYEELYESEADGTVLLEEVLEEILHSFEGSNQTLNHIRYVWMALILACTVKPTVKYYQPNNPEPEEAINRLTDWLLVNIREIFYDRSPLIRASIGKVNNTSVNVCNLYSEKKISNFQGLSEALGVYTSAIKTLEANCAVAALLDILDDCLEGYAIFPGSYGRRELFNWWLWDVVPSTWYLFPPDSIYSLDKLNNEQNRLSLNRLKEISGKMWDIILPVTQGKKNPLAAQ
;
A
#
# COMPACT_ATOMS: atom_id res chain seq x y z
N MET A 1 -5.40 -8.27 28.47
CA MET A 1 -6.04 -7.19 27.69
C MET A 1 -6.71 -7.81 26.47
N THR A 2 -8.04 -7.87 26.48
CA THR A 2 -8.86 -8.50 25.44
C THR A 2 -9.23 -7.48 24.37
N LEU A 3 -8.70 -7.65 23.16
CA LEU A 3 -9.18 -6.94 21.96
C LEU A 3 -10.72 -7.10 21.83
N PRO A 4 -11.50 -6.00 21.69
CA PRO A 4 -12.96 -5.99 21.83
C PRO A 4 -13.74 -6.30 20.53
N TRP A 5 -13.23 -7.18 19.64
CA TRP A 5 -13.82 -7.34 18.31
C TRP A 5 -14.54 -8.69 18.17
N SER A 6 -15.86 -8.68 18.32
CA SER A 6 -16.76 -9.79 18.00
C SER A 6 -17.10 -9.83 16.50
N SER A 7 -17.35 -11.02 15.98
CA SER A 7 -17.51 -11.37 14.56
C SER A 7 -18.67 -10.69 13.79
N SER A 8 -19.52 -9.88 14.43
CA SER A 8 -20.63 -9.17 13.77
C SER A 8 -20.31 -7.75 13.31
N THR A 9 -19.14 -7.19 13.67
CA THR A 9 -18.85 -5.75 13.49
C THR A 9 -18.14 -5.39 12.18
N TYR A 10 -17.70 -6.36 11.38
CA TYR A 10 -16.85 -6.11 10.20
C TYR A 10 -17.57 -5.53 8.98
N LYS A 11 -18.91 -5.57 8.94
CA LYS A 11 -19.67 -5.09 7.77
C LYS A 11 -19.76 -3.56 7.64
N GLN A 12 -19.24 -2.80 8.60
CA GLN A 12 -19.24 -1.33 8.53
C GLN A 12 -18.25 -0.74 9.54
N ILE A 13 -16.96 -1.05 9.42
CA ILE A 13 -15.96 -0.38 10.27
C ILE A 13 -15.60 0.96 9.62
N SER A 14 -16.22 2.05 10.06
CA SER A 14 -15.54 3.34 10.09
C SER A 14 -14.59 3.28 11.29
N VAL A 15 -13.35 2.83 11.08
CA VAL A 15 -12.37 2.87 12.17
C VAL A 15 -12.04 4.34 12.39
N ASP A 16 -12.15 4.82 13.63
CA ASP A 16 -11.62 6.14 13.95
C ASP A 16 -10.10 6.13 13.72
N ARG A 17 -9.64 6.84 12.68
CA ARG A 17 -8.21 6.88 12.30
C ARG A 17 -7.33 7.42 13.40
N GLN A 18 -7.85 8.36 14.20
CA GLN A 18 -7.10 8.87 15.35
C GLN A 18 -6.81 7.75 16.34
N SER A 19 -7.75 6.83 16.54
CA SER A 19 -7.53 5.64 17.37
C SER A 19 -6.47 4.69 16.79
N LEU A 20 -6.41 4.53 15.47
CA LEU A 20 -5.40 3.68 14.81
C LEU A 20 -3.99 4.26 14.97
N LEU A 21 -3.86 5.58 14.82
CA LEU A 21 -2.58 6.27 14.97
C LEU A 21 -1.99 6.01 16.37
N CYS A 22 -2.80 6.16 17.43
CA CYS A 22 -2.37 5.96 18.81
C CYS A 22 -1.89 4.53 19.14
N HIS A 23 -2.18 3.55 18.29
CA HIS A 23 -1.79 2.15 18.47
C HIS A 23 -0.61 1.72 17.59
N MET A 24 -0.10 2.61 16.73
CA MET A 24 1.12 2.34 15.96
C MET A 24 2.36 2.47 16.86
N PRO A 25 3.52 1.94 16.46
CA PRO A 25 4.76 2.17 17.20
C PRO A 25 5.07 3.66 17.34
N ASP A 26 5.53 4.09 18.51
CA ASP A 26 5.89 5.49 18.79
C ASP A 26 6.93 6.03 17.80
N SER A 27 7.84 5.18 17.31
CA SER A 27 8.82 5.55 16.30
C SER A 27 8.15 6.00 15.01
N LEU A 28 7.25 5.17 14.47
CA LEU A 28 6.47 5.49 13.27
C LEU A 28 5.60 6.73 13.50
N GLN A 29 4.88 6.83 14.63
CA GLN A 29 4.07 8.02 14.93
C GLN A 29 4.90 9.30 14.91
N LYS A 30 6.10 9.29 15.52
CA LYS A 30 7.01 10.44 15.54
C LYS A 30 7.57 10.76 14.15
N SER A 31 7.86 9.75 13.33
CA SER A 31 8.29 9.98 11.94
C SER A 31 7.18 10.62 11.12
N LEU A 32 5.91 10.21 11.29
CA LEU A 32 4.78 10.85 10.61
C LEU A 32 4.58 12.30 11.04
N VAL A 33 4.64 12.59 12.35
CA VAL A 33 4.51 13.97 12.84
C VAL A 33 5.65 14.84 12.31
N ARG A 34 6.91 14.37 12.37
CA ARG A 34 8.06 15.11 11.84
C ARG A 34 7.92 15.38 10.33
N ALA A 35 7.52 14.36 9.58
CA ALA A 35 7.28 14.49 8.15
C ALA A 35 6.17 15.51 7.83
N TRP A 36 5.10 15.51 8.64
CA TRP A 36 4.01 16.46 8.49
C TRP A 36 4.35 17.90 8.89
N GLU A 37 5.30 18.11 9.79
CA GLU A 37 5.69 19.46 10.23
C GLU A 37 6.66 20.14 9.26
N HIS A 38 7.36 19.36 8.42
CA HIS A 38 8.33 19.88 7.47
C HIS A 38 7.67 20.41 6.19
N HIS A 39 8.37 21.30 5.48
CA HIS A 39 7.97 21.86 4.18
C HIS A 39 8.99 21.44 3.11
N TYR A 40 8.51 20.88 2.00
CA TYR A 40 9.34 20.23 0.99
C TYR A 40 9.33 20.99 -0.34
N GLU A 41 10.50 21.18 -0.95
CA GLU A 41 10.63 21.83 -2.25
C GLU A 41 9.96 21.01 -3.36
N GLU A 42 10.04 19.68 -3.24
CA GLU A 42 9.49 18.68 -4.15
C GLU A 42 7.95 18.72 -4.20
N LEU A 43 7.33 19.19 -3.11
CA LEU A 43 5.89 19.44 -3.01
C LEU A 43 5.51 20.87 -3.45
N TYR A 44 6.46 21.66 -3.95
CA TYR A 44 6.33 23.07 -4.34
C TYR A 44 5.88 24.01 -3.20
N GLU A 45 6.32 23.74 -1.97
CA GLU A 45 6.04 24.59 -0.82
C GLU A 45 6.98 25.80 -0.80
N SER A 46 6.43 27.01 -0.81
CA SER A 46 7.21 28.26 -0.87
C SER A 46 8.07 28.52 0.37
N GLU A 47 7.73 27.87 1.47
CA GLU A 47 8.35 27.95 2.78
C GLU A 47 9.44 26.90 2.98
N ALA A 48 9.65 26.00 2.00
CA ALA A 48 10.70 25.01 2.06
C ALA A 48 12.08 25.69 2.05
N ASP A 49 12.96 25.24 2.94
CA ASP A 49 14.33 25.75 3.05
C ASP A 49 15.35 24.88 2.29
N GLY A 50 14.89 23.79 1.67
CA GLY A 50 15.68 22.86 0.87
C GLY A 50 16.64 21.99 1.69
N THR A 51 16.49 21.94 3.02
CA THR A 51 17.45 21.24 3.90
C THR A 51 17.13 19.77 4.12
N VAL A 52 15.87 19.36 3.95
CA VAL A 52 15.42 17.97 4.09
C VAL A 52 14.79 17.54 2.78
N LEU A 53 15.32 16.45 2.22
CA LEU A 53 14.79 15.86 1.00
C LEU A 53 13.54 15.03 1.31
N LEU A 54 12.52 15.14 0.45
CA LEU A 54 11.29 14.35 0.62
C LEU A 54 11.60 12.85 0.57
N GLU A 55 12.44 12.42 -0.37
CA GLU A 55 12.85 11.02 -0.53
C GLU A 55 13.41 10.41 0.77
N GLU A 56 14.28 11.13 1.49
CA GLU A 56 14.86 10.67 2.76
C GLU A 56 13.78 10.44 3.82
N VAL A 57 12.75 11.28 3.84
CA VAL A 57 11.63 11.16 4.78
C VAL A 57 10.71 10.00 4.41
N LEU A 58 10.44 9.81 3.11
CA LEU A 58 9.67 8.67 2.63
C LEU A 58 10.39 7.36 2.97
N GLU A 59 11.71 7.29 2.74
CA GLU A 59 12.56 6.16 3.09
C GLU A 59 12.55 5.90 4.61
N GLU A 60 12.66 6.94 5.44
CA GLU A 60 12.58 6.82 6.90
C GLU A 60 11.25 6.20 7.35
N ILE A 61 10.12 6.66 6.78
CA ILE A 61 8.80 6.14 7.09
C ILE A 61 8.68 4.68 6.65
N LEU A 62 9.12 4.32 5.44
CA LEU A 62 9.06 2.95 4.96
C LEU A 62 9.93 2.03 5.81
N HIS A 63 11.16 2.41 6.16
CA HIS A 63 12.01 1.61 7.05
C HIS A 63 11.47 1.53 8.47
N SER A 64 10.67 2.49 8.93
CA SER A 64 10.01 2.36 10.24
C SER A 64 9.01 1.19 10.30
N PHE A 65 8.63 0.62 9.15
CA PHE A 65 7.82 -0.60 9.10
C PHE A 65 8.63 -1.85 9.45
N GLU A 66 9.96 -1.79 9.44
CA GLU A 66 10.84 -2.90 9.73
C GLU A 66 10.72 -3.32 11.20
N GLY A 67 9.74 -4.18 11.46
CA GLY A 67 9.58 -4.89 12.72
C GLY A 67 10.19 -6.29 12.68
N SER A 68 10.05 -7.02 13.79
CA SER A 68 10.56 -8.39 13.94
C SER A 68 9.93 -9.42 12.99
N ASN A 69 8.86 -9.09 12.27
CA ASN A 69 8.17 -9.99 11.33
C ASN A 69 8.33 -9.48 9.89
N GLN A 70 9.43 -9.89 9.26
CA GLN A 70 9.76 -9.49 7.89
C GLN A 70 8.67 -9.84 6.86
N THR A 71 8.00 -10.98 7.02
CA THR A 71 6.92 -11.38 6.10
C THR A 71 5.68 -10.48 6.24
N LEU A 72 5.32 -10.10 7.46
CA LEU A 72 4.23 -9.12 7.67
C LEU A 72 4.59 -7.74 7.14
N ASN A 73 5.84 -7.31 7.29
CA ASN A 73 6.32 -6.04 6.74
C ASN A 73 6.22 -6.06 5.20
N HIS A 74 6.62 -7.17 4.56
CA HIS A 74 6.51 -7.32 3.12
C HIS A 74 5.04 -7.27 2.65
N ILE A 75 4.13 -7.94 3.36
CA ILE A 75 2.68 -7.83 3.07
C ILE A 75 2.20 -6.38 3.17
N ARG A 76 2.68 -5.63 4.17
CA ARG A 76 2.35 -4.20 4.30
C ARG A 76 2.86 -3.41 3.10
N TYR A 77 4.08 -3.66 2.62
CA TYR A 77 4.60 -2.99 1.44
C TYR A 77 3.75 -3.27 0.19
N VAL A 78 3.41 -4.54 -0.05
CA VAL A 78 2.54 -4.93 -1.18
C VAL A 78 1.14 -4.32 -1.04
N TRP A 79 0.61 -4.24 0.18
CA TRP A 79 -0.68 -3.61 0.44
C TRP A 79 -0.66 -2.09 0.17
N MET A 80 0.41 -1.38 0.54
CA MET A 80 0.59 0.04 0.20
C MET A 80 0.65 0.23 -1.32
N ALA A 81 1.44 -0.60 -2.01
CA ALA A 81 1.55 -0.56 -3.46
C ALA A 81 0.20 -0.78 -4.14
N LEU A 82 -0.62 -1.69 -3.63
CA LEU A 82 -1.98 -1.93 -4.11
C LEU A 82 -2.90 -0.71 -3.91
N ILE A 83 -2.83 -0.02 -2.76
CA ILE A 83 -3.59 1.22 -2.51
C ILE A 83 -3.20 2.30 -3.54
N LEU A 84 -1.90 2.50 -3.75
CA LEU A 84 -1.38 3.51 -4.69
C LEU A 84 -1.74 3.16 -6.14
N ALA A 85 -1.61 1.88 -6.55
CA ALA A 85 -2.06 1.39 -7.85
C ALA A 85 -3.56 1.64 -8.08
N CYS A 86 -4.40 1.40 -7.07
CA CYS A 86 -5.83 1.71 -7.14
C CYS A 86 -6.13 3.22 -7.29
N THR A 87 -5.25 4.07 -6.75
CA THR A 87 -5.36 5.54 -6.78
C THR A 87 -4.92 6.11 -8.14
N VAL A 88 -3.94 5.48 -8.79
CA VAL A 88 -3.42 5.88 -10.11
C VAL A 88 -4.29 5.39 -11.28
N LYS A 89 -5.12 4.37 -11.05
CA LYS A 89 -6.02 3.78 -12.07
C LYS A 89 -6.86 4.78 -12.88
N PRO A 90 -7.48 5.81 -12.28
CA PRO A 90 -8.18 6.86 -13.02
C PRO A 90 -7.32 7.50 -14.12
N THR A 91 -6.03 7.76 -13.87
CA THR A 91 -5.11 8.39 -14.83
C THR A 91 -4.91 7.51 -16.06
N VAL A 92 -4.58 6.23 -15.88
CA VAL A 92 -4.43 5.32 -17.03
C VAL A 92 -5.75 5.16 -17.78
N LYS A 93 -6.88 5.05 -17.07
CA LYS A 93 -8.20 4.92 -17.70
C LYS A 93 -8.65 6.17 -18.45
N TYR A 94 -8.19 7.35 -18.03
CA TYR A 94 -8.44 8.60 -18.75
C TYR A 94 -7.76 8.60 -20.13
N TYR A 95 -6.46 8.28 -20.19
CA TYR A 95 -5.71 8.27 -21.45
C TYR A 95 -5.95 7.01 -22.29
N GLN A 96 -6.12 5.86 -21.65
CA GLN A 96 -6.28 4.55 -22.29
C GLN A 96 -7.35 3.72 -21.57
N PRO A 97 -8.65 3.98 -21.81
CA PRO A 97 -9.77 3.32 -21.11
C PRO A 97 -9.72 1.78 -21.16
N ASN A 98 -9.26 1.24 -22.29
CA ASN A 98 -9.20 -0.20 -22.53
C ASN A 98 -7.84 -0.84 -22.16
N ASN A 99 -6.92 -0.10 -21.55
CA ASN A 99 -5.64 -0.68 -21.12
C ASN A 99 -5.91 -1.72 -20.00
N PRO A 100 -5.51 -3.00 -20.18
CA PRO A 100 -5.72 -4.05 -19.18
C PRO A 100 -4.74 -3.97 -18.01
N GLU A 101 -3.61 -3.30 -18.16
CA GLU A 101 -2.47 -3.30 -17.24
C GLU A 101 -2.83 -2.92 -15.80
N PRO A 102 -3.68 -1.89 -15.54
CA PRO A 102 -4.14 -1.62 -14.18
C PRO A 102 -4.86 -2.80 -13.54
N GLU A 103 -5.73 -3.48 -14.27
CA GLU A 103 -6.50 -4.60 -13.72
C GLU A 103 -5.62 -5.82 -13.49
N GLU A 104 -4.71 -6.11 -14.41
CA GLU A 104 -3.78 -7.22 -14.31
C GLU A 104 -2.84 -7.05 -13.10
N ALA A 105 -2.27 -5.86 -12.93
CA ALA A 105 -1.40 -5.58 -11.80
C ALA A 105 -2.15 -5.66 -10.46
N ILE A 106 -3.33 -5.03 -10.35
CA ILE A 106 -4.15 -5.06 -9.14
C ILE A 106 -4.59 -6.49 -8.80
N ASN A 107 -5.00 -7.30 -9.80
CA ASN A 107 -5.33 -8.71 -9.59
C ASN A 107 -4.14 -9.49 -9.06
N ARG A 108 -2.96 -9.30 -9.66
CA ARG A 108 -1.74 -10.02 -9.27
C ARG A 108 -1.30 -9.70 -7.85
N LEU A 109 -1.32 -8.42 -7.46
CA LEU A 109 -1.06 -7.99 -6.08
C LEU A 109 -2.06 -8.60 -5.11
N THR A 110 -3.35 -8.61 -5.49
CA THR A 110 -4.42 -9.19 -4.67
C THR A 110 -4.21 -10.68 -4.43
N ASP A 111 -3.98 -11.44 -5.50
CA ASP A 111 -3.78 -12.88 -5.42
C ASP A 111 -2.55 -13.22 -4.56
N TRP A 112 -1.45 -12.48 -4.76
CA TRP A 112 -0.25 -12.65 -3.96
C TRP A 112 -0.50 -12.38 -2.47
N LEU A 113 -1.19 -11.28 -2.13
CA LEU A 113 -1.53 -10.93 -0.74
C LEU A 113 -2.36 -12.03 -0.07
N LEU A 114 -3.40 -12.52 -0.75
CA LEU A 114 -4.29 -13.53 -0.21
C LEU A 114 -3.58 -14.89 -0.01
N VAL A 115 -2.67 -15.25 -0.91
CA VAL A 115 -1.84 -16.46 -0.76
C VAL A 115 -0.89 -16.31 0.43
N ASN A 116 -0.11 -15.24 0.50
CA ASN A 116 0.92 -15.06 1.54
C ASN A 116 0.31 -14.88 2.93
N ILE A 117 -0.83 -14.20 3.05
CA ILE A 117 -1.56 -14.11 4.32
C ILE A 117 -2.05 -15.50 4.75
N ARG A 118 -2.56 -16.33 3.84
CA ARG A 118 -2.94 -17.71 4.20
C ARG A 118 -1.74 -18.51 4.68
N GLU A 119 -0.60 -18.41 4.02
CA GLU A 119 0.61 -19.14 4.41
C GLU A 119 1.09 -18.74 5.81
N ILE A 120 1.11 -17.45 6.14
CA ILE A 120 1.52 -16.98 7.48
C ILE A 120 0.57 -17.48 8.58
N PHE A 121 -0.74 -17.47 8.31
CA PHE A 121 -1.74 -17.67 9.36
C PHE A 121 -2.27 -19.12 9.46
N TYR A 122 -2.29 -19.89 8.37
CA TYR A 122 -2.78 -21.26 8.35
C TYR A 122 -1.69 -22.33 8.33
N ASP A 123 -0.47 -22.05 7.85
CA ASP A 123 0.52 -23.12 7.69
C ASP A 123 1.42 -23.31 8.92
N ARG A 124 1.12 -24.36 9.69
CA ARG A 124 2.00 -24.96 10.72
C ARG A 124 2.80 -26.15 10.17
N SER A 125 3.12 -26.22 8.88
CA SER A 125 3.94 -27.31 8.34
C SER A 125 5.45 -27.01 8.41
N PRO A 126 6.25 -27.79 9.18
CA PRO A 126 7.72 -27.66 9.19
C PRO A 126 8.37 -27.94 7.82
N LEU A 127 7.68 -28.66 6.93
CA LEU A 127 8.21 -29.10 5.64
C LEU A 127 8.29 -27.96 4.61
N ILE A 128 7.45 -26.92 4.73
CA ILE A 128 7.49 -25.76 3.82
C ILE A 128 8.46 -24.69 4.34
N ARG A 129 8.74 -24.65 5.65
CA ARG A 129 9.76 -23.75 6.21
C ARG A 129 11.17 -24.03 5.67
N ALA A 130 11.46 -25.29 5.33
CA ALA A 130 12.68 -25.68 4.62
C ALA A 130 12.67 -25.24 3.14
N SER A 131 11.49 -25.07 2.54
CA SER A 131 11.31 -24.53 1.19
C SER A 131 11.34 -23.01 1.16
N ILE A 132 11.02 -22.29 2.24
CA ILE A 132 11.11 -20.81 2.31
C ILE A 132 12.58 -20.34 2.25
N GLY A 133 13.54 -21.13 2.77
CA GLY A 133 14.96 -20.90 2.48
C GLY A 133 15.35 -21.06 0.99
N LYS A 134 14.43 -21.58 0.16
CA LYS A 134 14.62 -21.89 -1.26
C LYS A 134 13.67 -21.11 -2.21
N VAL A 135 12.52 -20.62 -1.73
CA VAL A 135 11.49 -19.89 -2.50
C VAL A 135 11.80 -18.40 -2.61
N ASN A 136 12.87 -17.91 -1.98
CA ASN A 136 13.45 -16.58 -2.27
C ASN A 136 13.98 -16.43 -3.71
N ASN A 137 13.88 -17.47 -4.55
CA ASN A 137 14.35 -17.46 -5.94
C ASN A 137 13.26 -17.79 -6.97
N THR A 138 11.96 -17.65 -6.65
CA THR A 138 10.99 -17.43 -7.74
C THR A 138 11.12 -15.99 -8.18
N SER A 139 12.16 -15.72 -8.99
CA SER A 139 12.26 -14.51 -9.78
C SER A 139 10.92 -14.32 -10.47
N VAL A 140 10.19 -13.26 -10.11
CA VAL A 140 9.12 -12.84 -10.99
C VAL A 140 9.84 -12.46 -12.27
N ASN A 141 9.51 -13.11 -13.40
CA ASN A 141 10.05 -12.68 -14.69
C ASN A 141 9.40 -11.34 -15.05
N VAL A 142 9.86 -10.26 -14.39
CA VAL A 142 9.46 -8.87 -14.59
C VAL A 142 9.85 -8.44 -16.02
N CYS A 143 10.92 -9.03 -16.55
CA CYS A 143 11.57 -8.58 -17.79
C CYS A 143 10.76 -8.81 -19.08
N ASN A 144 9.71 -9.63 -19.08
CA ASN A 144 9.00 -10.01 -20.32
C ASN A 144 7.54 -9.52 -20.42
N LEU A 145 7.01 -8.78 -19.45
CA LEU A 145 5.59 -8.40 -19.46
C LEU A 145 5.29 -7.09 -20.18
N TYR A 146 6.28 -6.23 -20.34
CA TYR A 146 6.10 -4.93 -20.97
C TYR A 146 6.89 -4.93 -22.28
N SER A 147 6.18 -5.23 -23.37
CA SER A 147 6.70 -4.88 -24.71
C SER A 147 7.14 -3.41 -24.65
N GLU A 148 8.30 -3.08 -25.22
CA GLU A 148 8.79 -1.70 -25.41
C GLU A 148 7.72 -0.88 -26.12
N LYS A 149 6.74 -0.39 -25.36
CA LYS A 149 5.56 0.27 -25.88
C LYS A 149 5.93 1.73 -25.95
N LYS A 150 6.34 2.12 -27.16
CA LYS A 150 6.42 3.48 -27.71
C LYS A 150 5.96 4.51 -26.68
N ILE A 151 6.94 5.06 -25.95
CA ILE A 151 6.80 6.10 -24.92
C ILE A 151 5.66 7.01 -25.34
N SER A 152 4.53 6.93 -24.63
CA SER A 152 3.45 7.87 -24.86
C SER A 152 4.01 9.25 -24.56
N ASN A 153 3.85 10.22 -25.48
CA ASN A 153 4.28 11.62 -25.31
C ASN A 153 3.60 12.35 -24.12
N PHE A 154 2.99 11.64 -23.19
CA PHE A 154 2.27 12.13 -22.02
C PHE A 154 2.95 11.58 -20.77
N GLN A 155 3.74 12.44 -20.11
CA GLN A 155 4.48 12.13 -18.89
C GLN A 155 3.61 11.43 -17.83
N GLY A 156 2.43 11.98 -17.52
CA GLY A 156 1.53 11.37 -16.53
C GLY A 156 0.99 9.98 -16.90
N LEU A 157 0.87 9.64 -18.20
CA LEU A 157 0.56 8.25 -18.57
C LEU A 157 1.79 7.34 -18.39
N SER A 158 2.98 7.82 -18.75
CA SER A 158 4.22 7.05 -18.58
C SER A 158 4.48 6.71 -17.11
N GLU A 159 4.41 7.71 -16.23
CA GLU A 159 4.58 7.57 -14.78
C GLU A 159 3.44 6.73 -14.18
N ALA A 160 2.19 6.93 -14.62
CA ALA A 160 1.08 6.08 -14.16
C ALA A 160 1.25 4.59 -14.53
N LEU A 161 1.85 4.27 -15.68
CA LEU A 161 2.21 2.89 -16.04
C LEU A 161 3.46 2.41 -15.27
N GLY A 162 4.41 3.32 -15.02
CA GLY A 162 5.55 3.12 -14.12
C GLY A 162 5.12 2.61 -12.74
N VAL A 163 4.11 3.23 -12.13
CA VAL A 163 3.51 2.80 -10.87
C VAL A 163 3.06 1.34 -10.89
N TYR A 164 2.43 0.85 -11.95
CA TYR A 164 2.03 -0.57 -12.02
C TYR A 164 3.22 -1.50 -12.17
N THR A 165 4.22 -1.10 -12.95
CA THR A 165 5.46 -1.86 -13.10
C THR A 165 6.18 -1.98 -11.76
N SER A 166 6.35 -0.87 -11.04
CA SER A 166 6.96 -0.85 -9.71
C SER A 166 6.10 -1.56 -8.67
N ALA A 167 4.76 -1.46 -8.75
CA ALA A 167 3.89 -2.23 -7.87
C ALA A 167 4.12 -3.74 -8.03
N ILE A 168 4.28 -4.26 -9.25
CA ILE A 168 4.63 -5.67 -9.44
C ILE A 168 6.01 -6.03 -8.87
N LYS A 169 7.01 -5.14 -8.96
CA LYS A 169 8.32 -5.35 -8.33
C LYS A 169 8.22 -5.50 -6.81
N THR A 170 7.21 -4.90 -6.17
CA THR A 170 7.02 -5.03 -4.70
C THR A 170 6.74 -6.46 -4.26
N LEU A 171 6.33 -7.36 -5.17
CA LEU A 171 6.17 -8.78 -4.88
C LEU A 171 7.50 -9.47 -4.55
N GLU A 172 8.63 -8.88 -4.93
CA GLU A 172 9.97 -9.33 -4.57
C GLU A 172 10.45 -8.59 -3.31
N ALA A 173 10.64 -9.31 -2.21
CA ALA A 173 10.90 -8.71 -0.89
C ALA A 173 12.14 -7.80 -0.85
N ASN A 174 13.19 -8.15 -1.58
CA ASN A 174 14.43 -7.39 -1.69
C ASN A 174 14.29 -6.09 -2.51
N CYS A 175 13.24 -5.99 -3.33
CA CYS A 175 12.96 -4.83 -4.17
C CYS A 175 11.84 -3.96 -3.61
N ALA A 176 11.14 -4.39 -2.55
CA ALA A 176 9.87 -3.81 -2.13
C ALA A 176 9.96 -2.35 -1.69
N VAL A 177 10.99 -1.98 -0.92
CA VAL A 177 11.18 -0.59 -0.47
C VAL A 177 11.54 0.32 -1.64
N ALA A 178 12.55 -0.03 -2.43
CA ALA A 178 12.94 0.74 -3.60
C ALA A 178 11.78 0.91 -4.60
N ALA A 179 11.01 -0.15 -4.84
CA ALA A 179 9.85 -0.07 -5.72
C ALA A 179 8.71 0.78 -5.14
N LEU A 180 8.56 0.86 -3.81
CA LEU A 180 7.62 1.81 -3.20
C LEU A 180 8.09 3.25 -3.31
N LEU A 181 9.40 3.51 -3.17
CA LEU A 181 9.96 4.84 -3.40
C LEU A 181 9.72 5.28 -4.85
N ASP A 182 9.97 4.42 -5.85
CA ASP A 182 9.64 4.69 -7.26
C ASP A 182 8.15 5.07 -7.43
N ILE A 183 7.23 4.35 -6.77
CA ILE A 183 5.79 4.65 -6.85
C ILE A 183 5.48 6.00 -6.20
N LEU A 184 6.09 6.30 -5.06
CA LEU A 184 5.84 7.52 -4.31
C LEU A 184 6.40 8.74 -5.05
N ASP A 185 7.55 8.63 -5.68
CA ASP A 185 8.11 9.64 -6.58
C ASP A 185 7.13 9.93 -7.74
N ASP A 186 6.72 8.90 -8.49
CA ASP A 186 5.74 9.02 -9.59
C ASP A 186 4.41 9.68 -9.14
N CYS A 187 3.99 9.44 -7.90
CA CYS A 187 2.72 9.94 -7.35
C CYS A 187 2.83 11.35 -6.75
N LEU A 188 3.85 11.62 -5.93
CA LEU A 188 4.00 12.85 -5.14
C LEU A 188 4.77 13.92 -5.90
N GLU A 189 5.78 13.51 -6.65
CA GLU A 189 6.69 14.40 -7.39
C GLU A 189 6.44 14.37 -8.90
N GLY A 190 5.84 13.30 -9.39
CA GLY A 190 5.39 13.14 -10.77
C GLY A 190 3.97 13.61 -11.05
N TYR A 191 3.36 13.00 -12.06
CA TYR A 191 2.05 13.26 -12.63
C TYR A 191 1.21 11.97 -12.76
N ALA A 192 1.56 10.91 -12.04
CA ALA A 192 0.82 9.65 -12.07
C ALA A 192 -0.62 9.79 -11.54
N ILE A 193 -0.92 10.81 -10.72
CA ILE A 193 -2.25 11.11 -10.18
C ILE A 193 -2.82 12.39 -10.82
N PHE A 194 -4.05 12.30 -11.34
CA PHE A 194 -4.70 13.40 -12.08
C PHE A 194 -5.31 14.47 -11.15
N PRO A 195 -5.21 15.78 -11.48
CA PRO A 195 -4.66 16.40 -12.68
C PRO A 195 -3.23 16.97 -12.50
N GLY A 196 -2.29 16.20 -11.92
CA GLY A 196 -0.88 16.60 -11.84
C GLY A 196 -0.48 17.35 -10.57
N SER A 197 0.49 18.25 -10.67
CA SER A 197 1.25 18.89 -9.57
C SER A 197 0.48 19.80 -8.62
N TYR A 198 -0.83 19.99 -8.82
CA TYR A 198 -1.66 20.73 -7.88
C TYR A 198 -2.03 19.82 -6.70
N GLY A 199 -2.08 20.37 -5.49
CA GLY A 199 -2.52 19.63 -4.31
C GLY A 199 -1.53 18.58 -3.79
N ARG A 200 -0.24 18.67 -4.15
CA ARG A 200 0.82 17.74 -3.72
C ARG A 200 0.91 17.60 -2.22
N ARG A 201 0.80 18.72 -1.49
CA ARG A 201 0.79 18.68 -0.02
C ARG A 201 -0.43 17.93 0.52
N GLU A 202 -1.59 18.10 -0.07
CA GLU A 202 -2.81 17.37 0.31
C GLU A 202 -2.71 15.88 -0.04
N LEU A 203 -2.09 15.53 -1.17
CA LEU A 203 -1.82 14.15 -1.56
C LEU A 203 -0.81 13.50 -0.61
N PHE A 204 0.26 14.20 -0.26
CA PHE A 204 1.23 13.79 0.73
C PHE A 204 0.57 13.59 2.10
N ASN A 205 -0.26 14.54 2.55
CA ASN A 205 -1.02 14.42 3.79
C ASN A 205 -1.98 13.22 3.77
N TRP A 206 -2.64 12.95 2.64
CA TRP A 206 -3.49 11.77 2.48
C TRP A 206 -2.66 10.48 2.58
N TRP A 207 -1.50 10.42 1.93
CA TRP A 207 -0.61 9.28 2.06
C TRP A 207 -0.16 9.08 3.52
N LEU A 208 0.28 10.15 4.16
CA LEU A 208 0.83 10.14 5.51
C LEU A 208 -0.20 9.76 6.58
N TRP A 209 -1.42 10.29 6.48
CA TRP A 209 -2.43 10.17 7.53
C TRP A 209 -3.53 9.14 7.25
N ASP A 210 -3.73 8.74 5.99
CA ASP A 210 -4.71 7.71 5.62
C ASP A 210 -4.01 6.43 5.14
N VAL A 211 -3.10 6.53 4.16
CA VAL A 211 -2.47 5.34 3.55
C VAL A 211 -1.51 4.64 4.49
N VAL A 212 -0.59 5.36 5.15
CA VAL A 212 0.41 4.74 6.04
C VAL A 212 -0.26 4.00 7.20
N PRO A 213 -1.21 4.58 7.95
CA PRO A 213 -1.89 3.86 9.02
C PRO A 213 -2.75 2.72 8.50
N SER A 214 -3.49 2.93 7.40
CA SER A 214 -4.24 1.86 6.73
C SER A 214 -3.35 0.69 6.35
N THR A 215 -2.13 1.01 5.91
CA THR A 215 -1.15 0.00 5.55
C THR A 215 -0.72 -0.82 6.74
N TRP A 216 -0.34 -0.14 7.83
CA TRP A 216 0.13 -0.80 9.05
C TRP A 216 -0.85 -1.85 9.58
N TYR A 217 -2.16 -1.57 9.45
CA TYR A 217 -3.24 -2.44 9.92
C TYR A 217 -3.90 -3.28 8.83
N LEU A 218 -3.44 -3.25 7.57
CA LEU A 218 -4.07 -3.96 6.45
C LEU A 218 -5.57 -3.61 6.28
N PHE A 219 -5.92 -2.36 6.57
CA PHE A 219 -7.23 -1.78 6.34
C PHE A 219 -7.25 -1.01 5.02
N PRO A 220 -8.42 -0.85 4.36
CA PRO A 220 -8.54 0.09 3.26
C PRO A 220 -8.34 1.52 3.78
N PRO A 221 -7.87 2.47 2.94
CA PRO A 221 -7.95 3.89 3.27
C PRO A 221 -9.40 4.34 3.39
N ASP A 222 -9.65 5.48 4.02
CA ASP A 222 -11.00 6.07 4.10
C ASP A 222 -11.46 6.64 2.76
N SER A 223 -10.51 7.10 1.96
CA SER A 223 -10.76 7.71 0.66
C SER A 223 -9.68 7.35 -0.36
N ILE A 224 -10.04 7.48 -1.64
CA ILE A 224 -9.07 7.54 -2.74
C ILE A 224 -8.87 9.01 -3.06
N TYR A 225 -7.62 9.47 -3.01
CA TYR A 225 -7.30 10.86 -3.31
C TYR A 225 -7.73 11.25 -4.73
N SER A 226 -8.34 12.43 -4.86
CA SER A 226 -8.71 13.01 -6.15
C SER A 226 -8.96 14.51 -5.99
N LEU A 227 -8.39 15.30 -6.90
CA LEU A 227 -8.39 16.75 -6.80
C LEU A 227 -9.76 17.39 -7.04
N ASP A 228 -10.59 16.80 -7.92
CA ASP A 228 -11.73 17.52 -8.52
C ASP A 228 -13.12 16.89 -8.34
N LYS A 229 -13.28 15.81 -7.56
CA LYS A 229 -14.54 15.02 -7.52
C LYS A 229 -15.04 14.53 -8.90
N LEU A 230 -14.31 14.81 -9.99
CA LEU A 230 -14.67 14.53 -11.38
C LEU A 230 -14.68 13.03 -11.70
N ASN A 231 -14.15 12.18 -10.81
CA ASN A 231 -14.11 10.73 -11.01
C ASN A 231 -14.64 9.91 -9.80
N ASN A 232 -15.68 10.44 -9.14
CA ASN A 232 -16.30 9.82 -7.95
C ASN A 232 -16.65 8.33 -8.13
N GLU A 233 -17.12 7.93 -9.31
CA GLU A 233 -17.47 6.53 -9.57
C GLU A 233 -16.24 5.62 -9.62
N GLN A 234 -15.18 6.02 -10.34
CA GLN A 234 -13.96 5.21 -10.42
C GLN A 234 -13.26 5.11 -9.07
N ASN A 235 -13.23 6.20 -8.30
CA ASN A 235 -12.67 6.24 -6.96
C ASN A 235 -13.48 5.36 -6.00
N ARG A 236 -14.82 5.41 -6.09
CA ARG A 236 -15.70 4.54 -5.31
C ARG A 236 -15.48 3.07 -5.66
N LEU A 237 -15.31 2.73 -6.94
CA LEU A 237 -14.99 1.37 -7.37
C LEU A 237 -13.63 0.90 -6.84
N SER A 238 -12.59 1.74 -6.95
CA SER A 238 -11.27 1.45 -6.38
C SER A 238 -11.34 1.24 -4.87
N LEU A 239 -12.03 2.12 -4.13
CA LEU A 239 -12.20 2.01 -2.69
C LEU A 239 -12.99 0.75 -2.27
N ASN A 240 -14.08 0.45 -2.97
CA ASN A 240 -14.87 -0.76 -2.71
C ASN A 240 -14.05 -2.03 -2.93
N ARG A 241 -13.19 -2.03 -3.96
CA ARG A 241 -12.28 -3.14 -4.20
C ARG A 241 -11.26 -3.32 -3.08
N LEU A 242 -10.65 -2.23 -2.59
CA LEU A 242 -9.74 -2.29 -1.43
C LEU A 242 -10.47 -2.80 -0.17
N LYS A 243 -11.72 -2.36 0.06
CA LYS A 243 -12.57 -2.86 1.14
C LYS A 243 -12.83 -4.36 1.04
N GLU A 244 -13.15 -4.84 -0.16
CA GLU A 244 -13.37 -6.28 -0.40
C GLU A 244 -12.11 -7.11 -0.14
N ILE A 245 -10.95 -6.64 -0.64
CA ILE A 245 -9.67 -7.32 -0.46
C ILE A 245 -9.29 -7.35 1.02
N SER A 246 -9.36 -6.20 1.71
CA SER A 246 -9.10 -6.14 3.16
C SER A 246 -10.05 -7.04 3.94
N GLY A 247 -11.35 -7.09 3.59
CA GLY A 247 -12.31 -8.02 4.19
C GLY A 247 -11.85 -9.48 4.07
N LYS A 248 -11.45 -9.91 2.86
CA LYS A 248 -10.91 -11.26 2.62
C LYS A 248 -9.63 -11.54 3.42
N MET A 249 -8.72 -10.56 3.52
CA MET A 249 -7.52 -10.67 4.34
C MET A 249 -7.88 -10.88 5.83
N TRP A 250 -8.83 -10.11 6.35
CA TRP A 250 -9.24 -10.21 7.76
C TRP A 250 -10.06 -11.46 8.07
N ASP A 251 -10.84 -11.98 7.12
CA ASP A 251 -11.51 -13.28 7.25
C ASP A 251 -10.50 -14.43 7.46
N ILE A 252 -9.28 -14.29 6.94
CA ILE A 252 -8.17 -15.22 7.18
C ILE A 252 -7.51 -14.98 8.55
N ILE A 253 -7.27 -13.73 8.93
CA ILE A 253 -6.52 -13.35 10.14
C ILE A 253 -7.34 -13.58 11.42
N LEU A 254 -8.64 -13.24 11.41
CA LEU A 254 -9.49 -13.19 12.60
C LEU A 254 -9.65 -14.56 13.30
N PRO A 255 -9.92 -15.68 12.60
CA PRO A 255 -10.06 -16.98 13.24
C PRO A 255 -8.77 -17.42 13.96
N VAL A 256 -7.60 -17.08 13.42
CA VAL A 256 -6.29 -17.45 13.98
C VAL A 256 -5.94 -16.61 15.22
N THR A 257 -6.29 -15.33 15.21
CA THR A 257 -6.07 -14.43 16.37
C THR A 257 -7.05 -14.72 17.50
N GLN A 258 -8.28 -15.14 17.21
CA GLN A 258 -9.26 -15.56 18.21
C GLN A 258 -9.00 -16.99 18.74
N GLY A 259 -8.57 -17.93 17.88
CA GLY A 259 -8.23 -19.30 18.26
C GLY A 259 -6.98 -19.42 19.15
N LYS A 260 -6.09 -18.43 19.18
CA LYS A 260 -4.94 -18.38 20.11
C LYS A 260 -5.33 -18.04 21.55
N LYS A 261 -6.58 -17.68 21.86
CA LYS A 261 -7.03 -17.35 23.23
C LYS A 261 -7.44 -18.55 24.10
N ASN A 262 -7.29 -19.80 23.66
CA ASN A 262 -7.55 -20.95 24.55
C ASN A 262 -6.70 -22.19 24.26
N PRO A 263 -5.67 -22.47 25.08
CA PRO A 263 -5.20 -23.83 25.30
C PRO A 263 -5.12 -24.25 26.78
N LEU A 264 -5.70 -23.52 27.74
CA LEU A 264 -5.62 -23.86 29.18
C LEU A 264 -6.94 -23.62 29.97
N ALA A 265 -8.09 -23.89 29.36
CA ALA A 265 -9.38 -23.90 30.08
C ALA A 265 -10.13 -25.24 29.91
N ALA A 266 -9.38 -26.34 29.88
CA ALA A 266 -9.92 -27.69 30.04
C ALA A 266 -8.94 -28.49 30.91
N GLN A 267 -9.00 -28.22 32.22
CA GLN A 267 -8.70 -29.19 33.27
C GLN A 267 -10.03 -29.60 33.88
#